data_AF-A0A1B6I8L1-F1
#
_entry.id   AF-A0A1B6I8L1-F1
#
_cell.length_a   1.000
_cell.length_b   1.000
_cell.length_c   1.000
_cell.angle_alpha   90.00
_cell.angle_beta   90.00
_cell.angle_gamma   90.00
#
_symmetry.space_group_name_H-M   'P 1'
#
loop_
_entity.id
_entity.type
_entity.pdbx_description
1 polymer ?
#
loop_
_entity_poly.entity_id
_entity_poly.type
_entity_poly.pdbx_seq_one_letter_code
_entity_poly.pdbx_strand_id
1 'polypeptide(L)'
;MCHSWPDSNVEHNKPPMSARTSGTTGDNFAPLVVAMVGLPARGKTVLSHKLNRYLNWNGLNSKVFSISFYRRKHIELYDSHEIFRTDNEEAYEIIQQSAKEAMEDALDFLKSEGSIAILDGTHATPQMRQKTQDYFGKQFNFKVLFLECICDDEILLDKNIKEILQFSKDYRHMTKEKALDDYHHKIEHFMEQYETINPKEESKYTYIKVFNGGENVSVHRLNGPYQSMILSFVSSYRPGPKTLYFSRHGESEYNVVGRIGGDTDLSPRGRMYASTLARYINDAAIPELHVWTSEKRRTKQTAAGI
;
A
#
# COMPACT_ATOMS: atom_id res chain seq x y z
N MET A 1 -53.90 9.40 7.41
CA MET A 1 -53.79 9.70 5.96
C MET A 1 -52.34 10.08 5.70
N CYS A 2 -51.52 9.10 5.32
CA CYS A 2 -50.10 9.28 5.07
C CYS A 2 -49.91 9.87 3.67
N HIS A 3 -49.26 11.03 3.57
CA HIS A 3 -48.86 11.59 2.28
C HIS A 3 -47.52 11.00 1.84
N SER A 4 -47.58 10.29 0.72
CA SER A 4 -46.47 9.77 -0.08
C SER A 4 -45.69 10.90 -0.75
N TRP A 5 -44.36 10.85 -0.65
CA TRP A 5 -43.44 11.61 -1.50
C TRP A 5 -43.18 10.83 -2.81
N PRO A 6 -43.07 11.48 -3.98
CA PRO A 6 -42.80 10.77 -5.22
C PRO A 6 -41.31 10.43 -5.37
N ASP A 7 -41.04 9.16 -5.67
CA ASP A 7 -39.73 8.64 -6.06
C ASP A 7 -39.29 9.24 -7.40
N SER A 8 -38.22 10.04 -7.40
CA SER A 8 -37.49 10.41 -8.61
C SER A 8 -36.27 9.51 -8.76
N ASN A 9 -36.45 8.37 -9.43
CA ASN A 9 -35.36 7.57 -10.00
C ASN A 9 -34.67 8.39 -11.10
N VAL A 10 -33.53 8.99 -10.78
CA VAL A 10 -32.59 9.50 -11.78
C VAL A 10 -31.50 8.44 -11.93
N GLU A 11 -31.65 7.59 -12.93
CA GLU A 11 -30.57 6.72 -13.40
C GLU A 11 -29.42 7.59 -13.91
N HIS A 12 -28.31 7.60 -13.17
CA HIS A 12 -27.05 8.15 -13.66
C HIS A 12 -26.47 7.20 -14.72
N ASN A 13 -26.87 7.42 -15.97
CA ASN A 13 -26.33 6.74 -17.13
C ASN A 13 -24.85 7.14 -17.30
N LYS A 14 -23.91 6.31 -16.82
CA LYS A 14 -22.47 6.50 -17.07
C LYS A 14 -22.22 6.27 -18.57
N PRO A 15 -21.51 7.17 -19.27
CA PRO A 15 -21.20 6.94 -20.67
C PRO A 15 -20.29 5.72 -20.82
N PRO A 16 -20.43 4.93 -21.89
CA PRO A 16 -19.56 3.79 -22.14
C PRO A 16 -18.12 4.29 -22.39
N MET A 17 -17.15 3.75 -21.63
CA MET A 17 -15.74 4.02 -21.88
C MET A 17 -15.37 3.48 -23.27
N SER A 18 -14.95 4.38 -24.16
CA SER A 18 -14.45 4.02 -25.49
C SER A 18 -13.23 3.10 -25.38
N ALA A 19 -13.22 2.01 -26.14
CA ALA A 19 -12.05 1.16 -26.31
C ALA A 19 -10.83 2.01 -26.72
N ARG A 20 -9.74 1.94 -25.93
CA ARG A 20 -8.50 2.68 -26.19
C ARG A 20 -7.83 2.11 -27.45
N THR A 21 -7.90 2.84 -28.56
CA THR A 21 -7.09 2.57 -29.75
C THR A 21 -5.63 2.97 -29.50
N SER A 22 -4.72 2.02 -29.71
CA SER A 22 -3.27 2.16 -29.55
C SER A 22 -2.66 3.07 -30.62
N GLY A 23 -2.00 4.13 -30.18
CA GLY A 23 -1.19 5.03 -31.00
C GLY A 23 0.24 5.13 -30.45
N THR A 24 1.22 5.09 -31.35
CA THR A 24 2.67 4.93 -31.16
C THR A 24 3.41 6.19 -30.66
N THR A 25 2.87 6.86 -29.64
CA THR A 25 3.57 7.91 -28.86
C THR A 25 3.30 7.64 -27.39
N GLY A 26 4.37 7.44 -26.61
CA GLY A 26 4.34 6.87 -25.25
C GLY A 26 3.13 7.27 -24.42
N ASP A 27 2.17 6.36 -24.30
CA ASP A 27 0.97 6.58 -23.52
C ASP A 27 1.38 6.78 -22.06
N ASN A 28 1.37 8.04 -21.63
CA ASN A 28 1.72 8.41 -20.26
C ASN A 28 0.80 7.74 -19.24
N PHE A 29 -0.40 7.32 -19.66
CA PHE A 29 -1.44 6.68 -18.86
C PHE A 29 -1.68 5.22 -19.27
N ALA A 30 -0.70 4.58 -19.92
CA ALA A 30 -0.69 3.13 -20.08
C ALA A 30 -0.80 2.46 -18.70
N PRO A 31 -1.53 1.33 -18.59
CA PRO A 31 -1.62 0.58 -17.35
C PRO A 31 -0.23 0.28 -16.77
N LEU A 32 -0.12 0.35 -15.45
CA LEU A 32 1.14 0.18 -14.72
C LEU A 32 1.10 -1.08 -13.86
N VAL A 33 2.15 -1.89 -13.99
CA VAL A 33 2.44 -2.97 -13.04
C VAL A 33 3.53 -2.51 -12.09
N VAL A 34 3.27 -2.58 -10.79
CA VAL A 34 4.25 -2.36 -9.72
C VAL A 34 4.65 -3.72 -9.18
N ALA A 35 5.87 -4.16 -9.47
CA ALA A 35 6.41 -5.42 -8.96
C ALA A 35 7.25 -5.17 -7.72
N MET A 36 6.82 -5.67 -6.56
CA MET A 36 7.57 -5.53 -5.31
C MET A 36 8.83 -6.40 -5.35
N VAL A 37 9.98 -5.87 -4.92
CA VAL A 37 11.24 -6.63 -4.88
C VAL A 37 11.81 -6.63 -3.46
N GLY A 38 12.41 -7.74 -3.04
CA GLY A 38 13.17 -7.80 -1.78
C GLY A 38 12.88 -9.04 -0.94
N LEU A 39 13.73 -9.26 0.06
CA LEU A 39 13.65 -10.38 1.00
C LEU A 39 12.35 -10.38 1.84
N PRO A 40 11.94 -11.53 2.42
CA PRO A 40 10.88 -11.57 3.42
C PRO A 40 11.13 -10.61 4.60
N ALA A 41 10.05 -10.19 5.28
CA ALA A 41 10.09 -9.22 6.39
C ALA A 41 10.68 -7.82 6.08
N ARG A 42 10.85 -7.45 4.80
CA ARG A 42 11.32 -6.11 4.39
C ARG A 42 10.21 -5.08 4.16
N GLY A 43 8.99 -5.33 4.64
CA GLY A 43 7.88 -4.36 4.57
C GLY A 43 7.10 -4.30 3.24
N LYS A 44 7.39 -5.19 2.27
CA LYS A 44 6.74 -5.21 0.94
C LYS A 44 5.21 -5.25 1.00
N THR A 45 4.63 -6.20 1.73
CA THR A 45 3.17 -6.36 1.81
C THR A 45 2.50 -5.14 2.45
N VAL A 46 3.07 -4.62 3.54
CA VAL A 46 2.56 -3.40 4.19
C VAL A 46 2.63 -2.21 3.24
N LEU A 47 3.77 -2.01 2.56
CA LEU A 47 3.94 -0.93 1.59
C LEU A 47 2.96 -1.07 0.41
N SER A 48 2.77 -2.29 -0.10
CA SER A 48 1.82 -2.58 -1.20
C SER A 48 0.40 -2.18 -0.84
N HIS A 49 -0.09 -2.57 0.35
CA HIS A 49 -1.45 -2.23 0.76
C HIS A 49 -1.61 -0.74 1.11
N LYS A 50 -0.60 -0.11 1.71
CA LYS A 50 -0.62 1.34 1.98
C LYS A 50 -0.59 2.15 0.69
N LEU A 51 0.26 1.75 -0.26
CA LEU A 51 0.32 2.35 -1.59
C LEU A 51 -1.01 2.16 -2.33
N ASN A 52 -1.57 0.95 -2.32
CA ASN A 52 -2.88 0.69 -2.92
C ASN A 52 -3.98 1.60 -2.37
N ARG A 53 -4.03 1.77 -1.04
CA ARG A 53 -4.99 2.68 -0.39
C ARG A 53 -4.76 4.13 -0.81
N TYR A 54 -3.51 4.58 -0.87
CA TYR A 54 -3.16 5.93 -1.31
C TYR A 54 -3.58 6.17 -2.77
N LEU A 55 -3.29 5.24 -3.68
CA LEU A 55 -3.65 5.37 -5.10
C LEU A 55 -5.17 5.43 -5.28
N ASN A 56 -5.92 4.54 -4.63
CA ASN A 56 -7.38 4.55 -4.67
C ASN A 56 -7.98 5.82 -4.04
N TRP A 57 -7.41 6.33 -2.94
CA TRP A 57 -7.85 7.58 -2.33
C TRP A 57 -7.68 8.78 -3.28
N ASN A 58 -6.67 8.75 -4.16
CA ASN A 58 -6.44 9.75 -5.19
C ASN A 58 -7.20 9.47 -6.51
N GLY A 59 -8.18 8.56 -6.49
CA GLY A 59 -9.07 8.30 -7.63
C GLY A 59 -8.52 7.36 -8.70
N LEU A 60 -7.41 6.67 -8.45
CA LEU A 60 -6.87 5.66 -9.37
C LEU A 60 -7.41 4.27 -9.05
N ASN A 61 -7.77 3.49 -10.07
CA ASN A 61 -8.18 2.10 -9.88
C ASN A 61 -6.95 1.21 -9.69
N SER A 62 -6.62 0.88 -8.44
CA SER A 62 -5.46 0.08 -8.07
C SER A 62 -5.85 -1.17 -7.30
N LYS A 63 -5.14 -2.28 -7.52
CA LYS A 63 -5.36 -3.54 -6.79
C LYS A 63 -4.04 -4.27 -6.48
N VAL A 64 -3.99 -4.95 -5.33
CA VAL A 64 -2.85 -5.79 -4.91
C VAL A 64 -3.13 -7.25 -5.25
N PHE A 65 -2.14 -7.91 -5.84
CA PHE A 65 -2.12 -9.34 -6.16
C PHE A 65 -0.96 -9.98 -5.40
N SER A 66 -1.24 -10.60 -4.24
CA SER A 66 -0.21 -11.19 -3.38
C SER A 66 0.07 -12.63 -3.80
N ILE A 67 1.29 -12.93 -4.26
CA ILE A 67 1.67 -14.29 -4.69
C ILE A 67 1.48 -15.31 -3.55
N SER A 68 1.70 -14.89 -2.30
CA SER A 68 1.46 -15.74 -1.12
C SER A 68 -0.01 -16.16 -0.98
N PHE A 69 -0.96 -15.33 -1.44
CA PHE A 69 -2.38 -15.68 -1.44
C PHE A 69 -2.69 -16.77 -2.45
N TYR A 70 -2.09 -16.71 -3.64
CA TYR A 70 -2.25 -17.75 -4.67
C TYR A 70 -1.59 -19.06 -4.23
N ARG A 71 -0.39 -19.00 -3.62
CA ARG A 71 0.26 -20.20 -3.06
C ARG A 71 -0.61 -20.94 -2.05
N ARG A 72 -1.31 -20.21 -1.18
CA ARG A 72 -2.24 -20.80 -0.20
C ARG A 72 -3.51 -21.40 -0.82
N LYS A 73 -3.78 -21.22 -2.11
CA LYS A 73 -4.84 -21.95 -2.82
C LYS A 73 -4.39 -23.36 -3.20
N HIS A 74 -3.09 -23.54 -3.42
CA HIS A 74 -2.47 -24.81 -3.82
C HIS A 74 -1.94 -25.61 -2.63
N ILE A 75 -1.69 -24.94 -1.50
CA ILE A 75 -1.19 -25.55 -0.26
C ILE A 75 -2.18 -25.23 0.87
N GLU A 76 -2.96 -26.22 1.30
CA GLU A 76 -3.98 -26.05 2.35
C GLU A 76 -3.35 -25.71 3.71
N LEU A 77 -2.25 -26.37 4.07
CA LEU A 77 -1.53 -26.18 5.32
C LEU A 77 -0.04 -25.97 5.05
N TYR A 78 0.47 -24.80 5.42
CA TYR A 78 1.90 -24.54 5.44
C TYR A 78 2.54 -25.29 6.61
N ASP A 79 3.42 -26.23 6.31
CA ASP A 79 4.07 -27.07 7.33
C ASP A 79 5.48 -26.57 7.69
N SER A 80 6.32 -26.30 6.69
CA SER A 80 7.71 -25.87 6.92
C SER A 80 8.27 -24.99 5.80
N HIS A 81 9.41 -24.36 6.10
CA HIS A 81 10.23 -23.57 5.19
C HIS A 81 10.83 -24.38 4.04
N GLU A 82 10.77 -25.72 4.06
CA GLU A 82 11.33 -26.60 3.04
C GLU A 82 10.74 -26.35 1.66
N ILE A 83 9.53 -25.80 1.58
CA ILE A 83 8.90 -25.39 0.32
C ILE A 83 9.63 -24.24 -0.39
N PHE A 84 10.53 -23.55 0.30
CA PHE A 84 11.30 -22.44 -0.26
C PHE A 84 12.73 -22.84 -0.64
N ARG A 85 13.14 -24.09 -0.41
CA ARG A 85 14.46 -24.57 -0.81
C ARG A 85 14.59 -24.60 -2.32
N THR A 86 15.81 -24.37 -2.81
CA THR A 86 16.12 -24.32 -4.25
C THR A 86 16.10 -25.70 -4.91
N ASP A 87 16.33 -26.76 -4.13
CA ASP A 87 16.36 -28.16 -4.55
C ASP A 87 15.00 -28.87 -4.49
N ASN A 88 13.94 -28.16 -4.07
CA ASN A 88 12.59 -28.68 -3.99
C ASN A 88 11.80 -28.36 -5.29
N GLU A 89 11.92 -29.24 -6.28
CA GLU A 89 11.30 -29.05 -7.60
C GLU A 89 9.76 -28.95 -7.53
N GLU A 90 9.10 -29.79 -6.73
CA GLU A 90 7.64 -29.77 -6.58
C GLU A 90 7.14 -28.44 -5.99
N ALA A 91 7.79 -27.96 -4.92
CA ALA A 91 7.42 -26.68 -4.32
C ALA A 91 7.73 -25.51 -5.26
N TYR A 92 8.82 -25.59 -6.03
CA TYR A 92 9.17 -24.61 -7.04
C TYR A 92 8.08 -24.50 -8.12
N GLU A 93 7.54 -25.63 -8.61
CA GLU A 93 6.43 -25.64 -9.57
C GLU A 93 5.18 -24.95 -9.02
N ILE A 94 4.82 -25.23 -7.76
CA ILE A 94 3.68 -24.58 -7.10
C ILE A 94 3.91 -23.07 -6.99
N ILE A 95 5.13 -22.63 -6.64
CA ILE A 95 5.47 -21.20 -6.55
C ILE A 95 5.40 -20.53 -7.93
N GLN A 96 5.92 -21.16 -8.98
CA GLN A 96 5.82 -20.64 -10.35
C GLN A 96 4.37 -20.54 -10.81
N GLN A 97 3.56 -21.57 -10.56
CA GLN A 97 2.14 -21.58 -10.91
C GLN A 97 1.38 -20.48 -10.15
N SER A 98 1.65 -20.31 -8.86
CA SER A 98 1.06 -19.25 -8.03
C SER A 98 1.40 -17.84 -8.53
N ALA A 99 2.66 -17.63 -8.95
CA ALA A 99 3.10 -16.36 -9.52
C ALA A 99 2.41 -16.09 -10.87
N LYS A 100 2.30 -17.13 -11.72
CA LYS A 100 1.62 -17.05 -13.00
C LYS A 100 0.14 -16.66 -12.85
N GLU A 101 -0.60 -17.32 -11.98
CA GLU A 101 -2.02 -17.00 -11.72
C GLU A 101 -2.19 -15.57 -11.19
N ALA A 102 -1.31 -15.11 -10.31
CA ALA A 102 -1.33 -13.72 -9.85
C ALA A 102 -1.08 -12.72 -10.99
N MET A 103 -0.20 -13.06 -11.94
CA MET A 103 0.09 -12.23 -13.11
C MET A 103 -1.07 -12.24 -14.12
N GLU A 104 -1.75 -13.38 -14.31
CA GLU A 104 -2.93 -13.51 -15.19
C GLU A 104 -4.11 -12.71 -14.64
N ASP A 105 -4.43 -12.83 -13.35
CA ASP A 105 -5.49 -12.04 -12.71
C ASP A 105 -5.16 -10.52 -12.74
N ALA A 106 -3.88 -10.15 -12.60
CA ALA A 106 -3.43 -8.77 -12.73
C ALA A 106 -3.58 -8.24 -14.17
N LEU A 107 -3.30 -9.08 -15.17
CA LEU A 107 -3.49 -8.76 -16.58
C LEU A 107 -4.97 -8.50 -16.89
N ASP A 108 -5.86 -9.38 -16.45
CA ASP A 108 -7.31 -9.26 -16.70
C ASP A 108 -7.88 -8.00 -16.04
N PHE A 109 -7.42 -7.68 -14.82
CA PHE A 109 -7.74 -6.42 -14.16
C PHE A 109 -7.27 -5.20 -14.96
N LEU A 110 -6.04 -5.20 -15.48
CA LEU A 110 -5.49 -4.06 -16.24
C LEU A 110 -6.07 -3.93 -17.66
N LYS A 111 -6.51 -5.02 -18.27
CA LYS A 111 -7.21 -5.00 -19.57
C LYS A 111 -8.65 -4.48 -19.46
N SER A 112 -9.23 -4.51 -18.27
CA SER A 112 -10.58 -4.05 -18.01
C SER A 112 -10.59 -2.62 -17.45
N GLU A 113 -10.81 -2.47 -16.15
CA GLU A 113 -11.02 -1.18 -15.48
C GLU A 113 -9.81 -0.71 -14.67
N GLY A 114 -8.79 -1.57 -14.50
CA GLY A 114 -7.62 -1.32 -13.68
C GLY A 114 -6.64 -0.35 -14.32
N SER A 115 -6.08 0.54 -13.50
CA SER A 115 -4.98 1.44 -13.91
C SER A 115 -3.62 0.97 -13.39
N ILE A 116 -3.59 0.40 -12.17
CA ILE A 116 -2.34 0.00 -11.50
C ILE A 116 -2.51 -1.37 -10.81
N ALA A 117 -1.71 -2.36 -11.19
CA ALA A 117 -1.65 -3.65 -10.50
C ALA A 117 -0.37 -3.73 -9.67
N ILE A 118 -0.49 -4.07 -8.39
CA ILE A 118 0.67 -4.23 -7.50
C ILE A 118 0.88 -5.73 -7.25
N LEU A 119 1.97 -6.29 -7.78
CA LEU A 119 2.38 -7.68 -7.55
C LEU A 119 3.19 -7.75 -6.25
N ASP A 120 2.55 -8.22 -5.18
CA ASP A 120 3.18 -8.41 -3.88
C ASP A 120 3.85 -9.80 -3.84
N GLY A 121 5.15 -9.79 -4.12
CA GLY A 121 6.04 -10.95 -4.18
C GLY A 121 7.48 -10.55 -3.89
N THR A 122 8.42 -11.51 -3.90
CA THR A 122 9.83 -11.23 -3.65
C THR A 122 10.58 -10.77 -4.90
N HIS A 123 10.22 -11.31 -6.08
CA HIS A 123 10.92 -11.07 -7.35
C HIS A 123 12.46 -11.07 -7.17
N ALA A 124 12.94 -12.07 -6.43
CA ALA A 124 14.26 -12.07 -5.81
C ALA A 124 15.42 -12.15 -6.81
N THR A 125 15.20 -12.79 -7.96
CA THR A 125 16.24 -13.01 -8.97
C THR A 125 16.04 -12.13 -10.22
N PRO A 126 17.10 -11.84 -11.00
CA PRO A 126 16.99 -11.10 -12.26
C PRO A 126 16.07 -11.79 -13.26
N GLN A 127 16.03 -13.13 -13.29
CA GLN A 127 15.18 -13.90 -14.19
C GLN A 127 13.69 -13.72 -13.87
N MET A 128 13.31 -13.64 -12.58
CA MET A 128 11.92 -13.35 -12.19
C MET A 128 11.49 -11.95 -12.63
N ARG A 129 12.38 -10.96 -12.46
CA ARG A 129 12.13 -9.59 -12.90
C ARG A 129 12.04 -9.49 -14.42
N GLN A 130 12.91 -10.18 -15.15
CA GLN A 130 12.85 -10.30 -16.60
C GLN A 130 11.54 -10.95 -17.07
N LYS A 131 11.10 -12.06 -16.48
CA LYS A 131 9.79 -12.68 -16.78
C LYS A 131 8.65 -11.68 -16.63
N THR A 132 8.65 -10.89 -15.56
CA THR A 132 7.64 -9.85 -15.30
C THR A 132 7.67 -8.75 -16.36
N GLN A 133 8.86 -8.26 -16.70
CA GLN A 133 9.06 -7.24 -17.73
C GLN A 133 8.64 -7.74 -19.12
N ASP A 134 8.97 -8.99 -19.44
CA ASP A 134 8.67 -9.59 -20.74
C ASP A 134 7.16 -9.82 -20.88
N TYR A 135 6.52 -10.35 -19.84
CA TYR A 135 5.08 -10.58 -19.85
C TYR A 135 4.30 -9.26 -19.97
N PHE A 136 4.42 -8.34 -19.03
CA PHE A 136 3.61 -7.11 -19.04
C PHE A 136 4.13 -6.06 -20.03
N GLY A 137 5.44 -5.85 -20.05
CA GLY A 137 6.05 -4.78 -20.84
C GLY A 137 6.15 -5.13 -22.32
N LYS A 138 6.69 -6.30 -22.68
CA LYS A 138 6.87 -6.67 -24.09
C LYS A 138 5.60 -7.22 -24.73
N GLN A 139 4.85 -8.11 -24.05
CA GLN A 139 3.68 -8.74 -24.67
C GLN A 139 2.43 -7.85 -24.64
N PHE A 140 2.22 -7.06 -23.58
CA PHE A 140 1.01 -6.24 -23.41
C PHE A 140 1.25 -4.73 -23.46
N ASN A 141 2.50 -4.29 -23.65
CA ASN A 141 2.85 -2.87 -23.73
C ASN A 141 2.42 -2.06 -22.50
N PHE A 142 2.37 -2.71 -21.33
CA PHE A 142 2.15 -2.04 -20.04
C PHE A 142 3.46 -1.46 -19.52
N LYS A 143 3.36 -0.43 -18.68
CA LYS A 143 4.53 0.05 -17.95
C LYS A 143 4.81 -0.89 -16.78
N VAL A 144 6.08 -1.09 -16.45
CA VAL A 144 6.52 -1.87 -15.29
C VAL A 144 7.41 -1.00 -14.41
N LEU A 145 7.11 -0.97 -13.12
CA LEU A 145 7.91 -0.33 -12.08
C LEU A 145 8.30 -1.39 -11.07
N PHE A 146 9.61 -1.61 -10.86
CA PHE A 146 10.07 -2.42 -9.74
C PHE A 146 10.21 -1.55 -8.49
N LEU A 147 9.59 -1.97 -7.39
CA LEU A 147 9.67 -1.28 -6.10
C LEU A 147 10.40 -2.17 -5.10
N GLU A 148 11.71 -1.95 -4.97
CA GLU A 148 12.61 -2.75 -4.16
C GLU A 148 12.66 -2.24 -2.72
N CYS A 149 12.33 -3.09 -1.76
CA CYS A 149 12.41 -2.79 -0.33
C CYS A 149 13.67 -3.44 0.26
N ILE A 150 14.62 -2.61 0.66
CA ILE A 150 15.89 -3.02 1.27
C ILE A 150 15.84 -2.57 2.73
N CYS A 151 16.13 -3.47 3.66
CA CYS A 151 16.17 -3.13 5.09
C CYS A 151 17.26 -3.95 5.77
N ASP A 152 18.19 -3.25 6.41
CA ASP A 152 19.24 -3.80 7.28
C ASP A 152 19.09 -3.29 8.73
N ASP A 153 18.17 -2.37 9.01
CA ASP A 153 17.78 -1.97 10.37
C ASP A 153 17.16 -3.13 11.16
N GLU A 154 17.91 -3.67 12.12
CA GLU A 154 17.53 -4.80 12.96
C GLU A 154 16.22 -4.58 13.75
N ILE A 155 15.94 -3.35 14.19
CA ILE A 155 14.74 -3.02 14.97
C ILE A 155 13.50 -3.13 14.07
N LEU A 156 13.59 -2.60 12.85
CA LEU A 156 12.51 -2.72 11.86
C LEU A 156 12.30 -4.17 11.44
N LEU A 157 13.38 -4.93 11.28
CA LEU A 157 13.31 -6.34 10.91
C LEU A 157 12.64 -7.20 12.00
N ASP A 158 13.09 -7.07 13.25
CA ASP A 158 12.52 -7.80 14.38
C ASP A 158 11.02 -7.50 14.54
N LYS A 159 10.65 -6.22 14.43
CA LYS A 159 9.25 -5.81 14.46
C LYS A 159 8.45 -6.45 13.32
N ASN A 160 8.94 -6.40 12.08
CA ASN A 160 8.26 -6.99 10.94
C ASN A 160 8.11 -8.51 11.09
N ILE A 161 9.12 -9.21 11.58
CA ILE A 161 9.06 -10.65 11.85
C ILE A 161 7.97 -10.93 12.89
N LYS A 162 7.98 -10.23 14.03
CA LYS A 162 6.96 -10.39 15.09
C LYS A 162 5.54 -10.20 14.55
N GLU A 163 5.30 -9.15 13.76
CA GLU A 163 3.97 -8.92 13.15
C GLU A 163 3.60 -10.05 12.18
N ILE A 164 4.54 -10.55 11.38
CA ILE A 164 4.28 -11.66 10.44
C ILE A 164 3.93 -12.95 11.19
N LEU A 165 4.69 -13.31 12.22
CA LEU A 165 4.42 -14.51 13.02
C LEU A 165 3.07 -14.42 13.74
N GLN A 166 2.66 -13.21 14.14
CA GLN A 166 1.38 -12.98 14.82
C GLN A 166 0.16 -13.05 13.87
N PHE A 167 0.28 -12.51 12.65
CA PHE A 167 -0.90 -12.28 11.78
C PHE A 167 -0.95 -13.15 10.53
N SER A 168 0.16 -13.74 10.10
CA SER A 168 0.20 -14.59 8.90
C SER A 168 -0.62 -15.86 9.11
N LYS A 169 -1.33 -16.27 8.06
CA LYS A 169 -2.03 -17.57 8.04
C LYS A 169 -1.06 -18.75 8.11
N ASP A 170 0.15 -18.59 7.59
CA ASP A 170 1.17 -19.63 7.51
C ASP A 170 1.61 -20.12 8.90
N TYR A 171 1.55 -19.26 9.93
CA TYR A 171 2.10 -19.56 11.28
C TYR A 171 1.03 -19.79 12.36
N ARG A 172 -0.26 -19.76 12.01
CA ARG A 172 -1.37 -19.84 12.99
C ARG A 172 -1.37 -21.08 13.86
N HIS A 173 -0.84 -22.18 13.35
CA HIS A 173 -0.85 -23.49 14.01
C HIS A 173 0.52 -23.87 14.61
N MET A 174 1.51 -22.97 14.54
CA MET A 174 2.83 -23.19 15.09
C MET A 174 2.97 -22.54 16.46
N THR A 175 3.81 -23.12 17.32
CA THR A 175 4.28 -22.43 18.52
C THR A 175 5.15 -21.24 18.12
N LYS A 176 5.32 -20.26 19.01
CA LYS A 176 6.13 -19.07 18.72
C LYS A 176 7.57 -19.44 18.38
N GLU A 177 8.13 -20.41 19.10
CA GLU A 177 9.49 -20.88 18.93
C GLU A 177 9.67 -21.58 17.59
N LYS A 178 8.77 -22.51 17.23
CA LYS A 178 8.80 -23.21 15.92
C LYS A 178 8.59 -22.23 14.77
N ALA A 179 7.66 -21.28 14.92
CA ALA A 179 7.37 -20.29 13.89
C ALA A 179 8.56 -19.35 13.63
N LEU A 180 9.26 -18.94 14.68
CA LEU A 180 10.45 -18.11 14.57
C LEU A 180 11.60 -18.86 13.89
N ASP A 181 11.87 -20.09 14.33
CA ASP A 181 12.89 -20.97 13.73
C ASP A 181 12.61 -21.24 12.24
N ASP A 182 11.37 -21.60 11.90
CA ASP A 182 10.92 -21.77 10.51
C ASP A 182 11.14 -20.50 9.68
N TYR A 183 10.77 -19.34 10.23
CA TYR A 183 10.89 -18.08 9.53
C TYR A 183 12.34 -17.67 9.30
N HIS A 184 13.26 -17.99 10.21
CA HIS A 184 14.69 -17.77 10.02
C HIS A 184 15.23 -18.58 8.84
N HIS A 185 15.00 -19.89 8.82
CA HIS A 185 15.41 -20.74 7.71
C HIS A 185 14.78 -20.29 6.38
N LYS A 186 13.51 -19.88 6.40
CA LYS A 186 12.86 -19.30 5.23
C LYS A 186 13.60 -18.06 4.70
N ILE A 187 14.06 -17.16 5.57
CA ILE A 187 14.86 -16.01 5.14
C ILE A 187 16.16 -16.48 4.50
N GLU A 188 16.85 -17.45 5.09
CA GLU A 188 18.11 -18.01 4.57
C GLU A 188 17.94 -18.55 3.14
N HIS A 189 16.91 -19.36 2.88
CA HIS A 189 16.60 -19.86 1.53
C HIS A 189 16.40 -18.73 0.51
N PHE A 190 15.72 -17.65 0.91
CA PHE A 190 15.55 -16.48 0.03
C PHE A 190 16.85 -15.67 -0.13
N MET A 191 17.73 -15.63 0.89
CA MET A 191 19.02 -14.93 0.82
C MET A 191 19.97 -15.60 -0.16
N GLU A 192 19.97 -16.93 -0.26
CA GLU A 192 20.79 -17.68 -1.22
C GLU A 192 20.48 -17.31 -2.68
N GLN A 193 19.24 -16.90 -2.97
CA GLN A 193 18.77 -16.56 -4.31
C GLN A 193 18.71 -15.05 -4.58
N TYR A 194 18.72 -14.23 -3.53
CA TYR A 194 18.37 -12.82 -3.66
C TYR A 194 19.50 -12.01 -4.30
N GLU A 195 19.17 -11.39 -5.43
CA GLU A 195 20.03 -10.44 -6.12
C GLU A 195 19.31 -9.11 -6.22
N THR A 196 19.89 -8.09 -5.57
CA THR A 196 19.38 -6.72 -5.67
C THR A 196 19.38 -6.24 -7.13
N ILE A 197 18.48 -5.30 -7.47
CA ILE A 197 18.41 -4.79 -8.85
C ILE A 197 19.75 -4.18 -9.25
N ASN A 198 20.38 -4.69 -10.31
CA ASN A 198 21.70 -4.24 -10.76
C ASN A 198 21.55 -3.12 -11.81
N PRO A 199 22.02 -1.88 -11.55
CA PRO A 199 21.85 -0.76 -12.49
C PRO A 199 22.49 -0.96 -13.87
N LYS A 200 23.50 -1.83 -14.00
CA LYS A 200 24.16 -2.11 -15.27
C LYS A 200 23.41 -3.18 -16.06
N GLU A 201 23.16 -4.32 -15.44
CA GLU A 201 22.52 -5.47 -16.08
C GLU A 201 21.03 -5.21 -16.35
N GLU A 202 20.37 -4.51 -15.43
CA GLU A 202 18.95 -4.17 -15.50
C GLU A 202 18.75 -2.68 -15.83
N SER A 203 19.73 -2.11 -16.56
CA SER A 203 19.73 -0.70 -16.95
C SER A 203 18.49 -0.26 -17.72
N LYS A 204 17.72 -1.17 -18.33
CA LYS A 204 16.49 -0.83 -19.06
C LYS A 204 15.25 -0.70 -18.17
N TYR A 205 15.33 -1.14 -16.90
CA TYR A 205 14.17 -1.19 -16.02
C TYR A 205 13.94 0.16 -15.31
N THR A 206 12.66 0.48 -15.09
CA THR A 206 12.25 1.57 -14.20
C THR A 206 12.10 1.00 -12.80
N TYR A 207 12.81 1.57 -11.83
CA TYR A 207 12.75 1.09 -10.45
C TYR A 207 12.93 2.18 -9.42
N ILE A 208 12.41 1.91 -8.23
CA ILE A 208 12.62 2.69 -7.00
C ILE A 208 13.14 1.71 -5.94
N LYS A 209 14.24 2.07 -5.28
CA LYS A 209 14.74 1.35 -4.10
C LYS A 209 14.42 2.15 -2.85
N VAL A 210 13.76 1.52 -1.89
CA VAL A 210 13.38 2.10 -0.59
C VAL A 210 14.22 1.41 0.49
N PHE A 211 15.07 2.17 1.16
CA PHE A 211 15.98 1.68 2.20
C PHE A 211 15.41 1.99 3.59
N ASN A 212 15.46 1.03 4.50
CA ASN A 212 15.11 1.16 5.92
C ASN A 212 13.78 1.88 6.16
N GLY A 213 12.74 1.46 5.43
CA GLY A 213 11.41 2.06 5.60
C GLY A 213 11.28 3.48 5.05
N GLY A 214 12.16 3.92 4.14
CA GLY A 214 12.11 5.25 3.53
C GLY A 214 13.10 6.25 4.13
N GLU A 215 14.11 5.77 4.85
CA GLU A 215 15.27 6.56 5.26
C GLU A 215 16.01 7.12 4.03
N ASN A 216 16.23 6.28 3.02
CA ASN A 216 16.77 6.66 1.73
C ASN A 216 15.89 6.11 0.59
N VAL A 217 15.79 6.86 -0.50
CA VAL A 217 15.11 6.43 -1.72
C VAL A 217 16.03 6.67 -2.92
N SER A 218 16.30 5.62 -3.69
CA SER A 218 17.03 5.69 -4.96
C SER A 218 16.08 5.43 -6.12
N VAL A 219 16.29 6.11 -7.23
CA VAL A 219 15.35 6.16 -8.35
C VAL A 219 16.09 6.00 -9.66
N HIS A 220 15.53 5.20 -10.57
CA HIS A 220 16.10 4.99 -11.89
C HIS A 220 15.02 4.97 -12.98
N ARG A 221 15.21 5.84 -13.99
CA ARG A 221 14.39 5.93 -15.22
C ARG A 221 12.87 6.04 -14.95
N LEU A 222 12.46 6.86 -13.97
CA LEU A 222 11.02 7.14 -13.81
C LEU A 222 10.49 7.93 -15.00
N ASN A 223 9.39 7.43 -15.57
CA ASN A 223 8.71 8.07 -16.68
C ASN A 223 7.20 7.83 -16.62
N GLY A 224 6.48 8.85 -16.15
CA GLY A 224 5.03 8.88 -16.17
C GLY A 224 4.42 9.34 -14.85
N PRO A 225 3.17 9.84 -14.89
CA PRO A 225 2.47 10.41 -13.74
C PRO A 225 2.27 9.38 -12.62
N TYR A 226 1.92 8.12 -12.95
CA TYR A 226 1.70 7.09 -11.94
C TYR A 226 2.97 6.79 -11.13
N GLN A 227 4.12 6.65 -11.80
CA GLN A 227 5.36 6.37 -11.10
C GLN A 227 5.85 7.59 -10.30
N SER A 228 5.60 8.82 -10.75
CA SER A 228 5.86 10.03 -9.96
C SER A 228 4.98 10.13 -8.71
N MET A 229 3.70 9.76 -8.80
CA MET A 229 2.81 9.67 -7.62
C MET A 229 3.30 8.61 -6.63
N ILE A 230 3.72 7.44 -7.14
CA ILE A 230 4.29 6.38 -6.31
C ILE A 230 5.56 6.88 -5.61
N LEU A 231 6.46 7.56 -6.33
CA LEU A 231 7.68 8.14 -5.74
C LEU A 231 7.34 9.10 -4.60
N SER A 232 6.41 10.03 -4.81
CA SER A 232 5.99 11.00 -3.79
C SER A 232 5.42 10.34 -2.52
N PHE A 233 4.67 9.24 -2.71
CA PHE A 233 4.16 8.45 -1.60
C PHE A 233 5.30 7.75 -0.83
N VAL A 234 6.17 7.02 -1.53
CA VAL A 234 7.23 6.24 -0.86
C VAL A 234 8.29 7.12 -0.22
N SER A 235 8.56 8.31 -0.76
CA SER A 235 9.51 9.27 -0.18
C SER A 235 9.05 9.85 1.16
N SER A 236 7.73 9.94 1.37
CA SER A 236 7.11 10.49 2.57
C SER A 236 6.59 9.42 3.54
N TYR A 237 6.47 8.17 3.09
CA TYR A 237 6.06 7.07 3.94
C TYR A 237 7.09 6.81 5.04
N ARG A 238 6.61 6.65 6.28
CA ARG A 238 7.43 6.30 7.44
C ARG A 238 6.72 5.18 8.21
N PRO A 239 7.28 3.95 8.26
CA PRO A 239 6.70 2.86 9.02
C PRO A 239 6.87 3.14 10.51
N GLY A 240 5.78 3.00 11.25
CA GLY A 240 5.76 3.27 12.68
C GLY A 240 4.33 3.44 13.19
N PRO A 241 4.08 3.14 14.47
CA PRO A 241 2.80 3.46 15.07
C PRO A 241 2.63 4.99 15.06
N LYS A 242 1.46 5.44 14.64
CA LYS A 242 1.05 6.85 14.71
C LYS A 242 -0.36 6.90 15.25
N THR A 243 -0.59 7.70 16.28
CA THR A 243 -1.93 7.95 16.80
C THR A 243 -2.42 9.27 16.23
N LEU A 244 -3.48 9.22 15.43
CA LEU A 244 -4.10 10.41 14.84
C LEU A 244 -5.42 10.67 15.55
N TYR A 245 -5.56 11.85 16.14
CA TYR A 245 -6.79 12.31 16.76
C TYR A 245 -7.54 13.22 15.78
N PHE A 246 -8.81 12.92 15.54
CA PHE A 246 -9.67 13.75 14.71
C PHE A 246 -10.83 14.28 15.54
N SER A 247 -11.00 15.60 15.52
CA SER A 247 -12.19 16.24 16.01
C SER A 247 -12.58 17.41 15.13
N ARG A 248 -13.88 17.72 15.12
CA ARG A 248 -14.37 19.00 14.59
C ARG A 248 -14.03 20.12 15.57
N HIS A 249 -14.19 21.36 15.11
CA HIS A 249 -14.33 22.47 16.04
C HIS A 249 -15.52 22.23 16.98
N GLY A 250 -15.50 22.84 18.16
CA GLY A 250 -16.68 22.94 19.03
C GLY A 250 -17.88 23.55 18.29
N GLU A 251 -19.09 23.32 18.79
CA GLU A 251 -20.30 23.90 18.21
C GLU A 251 -20.14 25.41 17.97
N SER A 252 -20.43 25.88 16.76
CA SER A 252 -20.32 27.29 16.39
C SER A 252 -21.69 27.97 16.35
N GLU A 253 -21.73 29.30 16.41
CA GLU A 253 -22.98 30.07 16.31
C GLU A 253 -23.78 29.71 15.05
N TYR A 254 -23.11 29.46 13.92
CA TYR A 254 -23.78 29.01 12.70
C TYR A 254 -24.30 27.56 12.77
N ASN A 255 -23.71 26.70 13.59
CA ASN A 255 -24.31 25.39 13.83
C ASN A 255 -25.64 25.52 14.59
N VAL A 256 -25.73 26.45 15.56
CA VAL A 256 -26.95 26.69 16.34
C VAL A 256 -28.10 27.13 15.46
N VAL A 257 -27.84 27.98 14.45
CA VAL A 257 -28.86 28.48 13.52
C VAL A 257 -28.97 27.66 12.22
N GLY A 258 -28.32 26.50 12.14
CA GLY A 258 -28.41 25.61 10.97
C GLY A 258 -27.77 26.14 9.68
N ARG A 259 -26.85 27.11 9.77
CA ARG A 259 -26.18 27.73 8.62
C ARG A 259 -24.89 27.00 8.25
N ILE A 260 -24.73 26.70 6.97
CA ILE A 260 -23.51 26.07 6.43
C ILE A 260 -22.43 27.12 6.09
N GLY A 261 -21.16 26.71 6.15
CA GLY A 261 -20.01 27.54 5.79
C GLY A 261 -19.70 28.66 6.79
N GLY A 262 -19.21 29.80 6.29
CA GLY A 262 -18.88 30.96 7.11
C GLY A 262 -17.62 30.82 7.98
N ASP A 263 -17.39 31.85 8.80
CA ASP A 263 -16.25 31.95 9.71
C ASP A 263 -16.66 32.58 11.05
N THR A 264 -17.53 31.86 11.78
CA THR A 264 -18.07 32.33 13.07
C THR A 264 -17.30 31.81 14.26
N ASP A 265 -17.55 32.44 15.39
CA ASP A 265 -17.07 32.01 16.70
C ASP A 265 -17.80 30.74 17.21
N LEU A 266 -17.22 30.15 18.24
CA LEU A 266 -17.83 29.09 19.03
C LEU A 266 -19.06 29.58 19.80
N SER A 267 -20.09 28.75 19.86
CA SER A 267 -21.22 28.92 20.77
C SER A 267 -20.77 28.77 22.24
N PRO A 268 -21.61 29.12 23.23
CA PRO A 268 -21.32 28.82 24.63
C PRO A 268 -20.97 27.34 24.87
N ARG A 269 -21.70 26.42 24.24
CA ARG A 269 -21.42 24.97 24.32
C ARG A 269 -20.13 24.60 23.58
N GLY A 270 -19.85 25.24 22.45
CA GLY A 270 -18.59 25.06 21.73
C GLY A 270 -17.38 25.42 22.57
N ARG A 271 -17.47 26.50 23.38
CA ARG A 271 -16.41 26.88 24.32
C ARG A 271 -16.23 25.85 25.45
N MET A 272 -17.33 25.31 26.00
CA MET A 272 -17.25 24.21 26.98
C MET A 272 -16.58 22.96 26.40
N TYR A 273 -16.91 22.61 25.15
CA TYR A 273 -16.24 21.54 24.43
C TYR A 273 -14.75 21.80 24.28
N ALA A 274 -14.37 23.00 23.83
CA ALA A 274 -12.97 23.39 23.68
C ALA A 274 -12.17 23.25 24.99
N SER A 275 -12.71 23.74 26.11
CA SER A 275 -12.09 23.59 27.43
C SER A 275 -11.98 22.12 27.87
N THR A 276 -12.98 21.30 27.55
CA THR A 276 -12.97 19.87 27.90
C THR A 276 -11.96 19.09 27.06
N LEU A 277 -11.87 19.40 25.76
CA LEU A 277 -10.89 18.81 24.85
C LEU A 277 -9.46 19.20 25.26
N ALA A 278 -9.24 20.48 25.56
CA ALA A 278 -7.96 20.98 26.06
C ALA A 278 -7.51 20.20 27.30
N ARG A 279 -8.39 20.09 28.30
CA ARG A 279 -8.10 19.29 29.50
C ARG A 279 -7.78 17.84 29.15
N TYR A 280 -8.61 17.17 28.35
CA TYR A 280 -8.39 15.76 27.97
C TYR A 280 -7.02 15.54 27.30
N ILE A 281 -6.64 16.40 26.35
CA ILE A 281 -5.38 16.27 25.62
C ILE A 281 -4.18 16.61 26.51
N ASN A 282 -4.26 17.66 27.32
CA ASN A 282 -3.18 18.07 28.22
C ASN A 282 -2.97 17.05 29.35
N ASP A 283 -4.04 16.50 29.91
CA ASP A 283 -3.98 15.45 30.93
C ASP A 283 -3.37 14.16 30.37
N ALA A 284 -3.55 13.88 29.07
CA ALA A 284 -2.94 12.73 28.41
C ALA A 284 -1.42 12.86 28.20
N ALA A 285 -0.85 14.07 28.37
CA ALA A 285 0.59 14.35 28.27
C ALA A 285 1.27 13.69 27.05
N ILE A 286 0.64 13.81 25.88
CA ILE A 286 1.08 13.13 24.65
C ILE A 286 2.42 13.71 24.18
N PRO A 287 3.51 12.92 24.11
CA PRO A 287 4.80 13.40 23.64
C PRO A 287 4.72 13.89 22.19
N GLU A 288 5.39 15.01 21.90
CA GLU A 288 5.51 15.59 20.54
C GLU A 288 4.16 15.78 19.82
N LEU A 289 3.12 16.16 20.56
CA LEU A 289 1.81 16.43 19.97
C LEU A 289 1.87 17.61 19.00
N HIS A 290 1.48 17.37 17.74
CA HIS A 290 1.26 18.42 16.75
C HIS A 290 -0.24 18.67 16.58
N VAL A 291 -0.67 19.91 16.82
CA VAL A 291 -2.06 20.33 16.69
C VAL A 291 -2.25 21.13 15.40
N TRP A 292 -3.10 20.63 14.51
CA TRP A 292 -3.43 21.31 13.26
C TRP A 292 -4.87 21.82 13.29
N THR A 293 -5.07 23.04 12.82
CA THR A 293 -6.39 23.65 12.67
C THR A 293 -6.58 24.14 11.25
N SER A 294 -7.84 24.33 10.83
CA SER A 294 -8.13 25.14 9.65
C SER A 294 -7.87 26.61 9.94
N GLU A 295 -7.92 27.46 8.92
CA GLU A 295 -7.79 28.91 9.11
C GLU A 295 -9.01 29.57 9.79
N LYS A 296 -10.12 28.83 9.96
CA LYS A 296 -11.37 29.35 10.51
C LYS A 296 -11.27 29.62 12.02
N ARG A 297 -11.94 30.68 12.48
CA ARG A 297 -11.97 31.13 13.88
C ARG A 297 -12.35 30.02 14.83
N ARG A 298 -13.46 29.32 14.57
CA ARG A 298 -13.96 28.20 15.38
C ARG A 298 -12.94 27.08 15.61
N THR A 299 -12.11 26.71 14.62
CA THR A 299 -11.08 25.67 14.84
C THR A 299 -9.93 26.20 15.70
N LYS A 300 -9.51 27.45 15.47
CA LYS A 300 -8.47 28.11 16.28
C LYS A 300 -8.92 28.27 17.74
N GLN A 301 -10.16 28.71 17.97
CA GLN A 301 -10.76 28.83 19.30
C GLN A 301 -10.90 27.48 20.01
N THR A 302 -11.19 26.41 19.26
CA THR A 302 -11.29 25.06 19.84
C THR A 302 -9.94 24.56 20.34
N ALA A 303 -8.87 24.83 19.58
CA ALA A 303 -7.53 24.38 19.90
C ALA A 303 -6.77 25.32 20.86
N ALA A 304 -7.28 26.51 21.17
CA ALA A 304 -6.53 27.56 21.88
C ALA A 304 -6.03 27.18 23.28
N GLY A 305 -6.60 26.13 23.90
CA GLY A 305 -6.19 25.64 25.22
C GLY A 305 -5.38 24.34 25.20
N ILE A 306 -5.15 23.75 24.02
CA ILE A 306 -4.25 22.60 23.82
C ILE A 306 -2.86 23.17 23.56
#